data_AF-A0A166S0Z1-F1
#
_entry.id   AF-A0A166S0Z1-F1
#
_cell.length_a   1.000
_cell.length_b   1.000
_cell.length_c   1.000
_cell.angle_alpha   90.00
_cell.angle_beta   90.00
_cell.angle_gamma   90.00
#
_symmetry.space_group_name_H-M   'P 1'
#
loop_
_entity.id
_entity.type
_entity.pdbx_description
1 polymer ?
#
loop_
_entity_poly.entity_id
_entity_poly.type
_entity_poly.pdbx_seq_one_letter_code
_entity_poly.pdbx_strand_id
1 'polypeptide(L)'
;MSNSKSTPYYFNNDTKESSWEPPAGLSPEEIKGLPGATLLQPSSAPSKVRASHLLIKHSGSRRPASWKEPMITRSKEEAIDILKGHEAEIAGDPEKFKELAKIHSDCSSHEAGGDLGWFGHGQMQKPFEDGAYGLEVGKISDIISSDSAVSDPVKMFGQAFSALSNSLLGHRATPLEEIQSQKIHVSKILVHPIKSCRGISVSEARYSPEGLEFDRKWSIISTDRNKIITAREFPRMVLITPCIQADPTAAHGGTLEISFPEDSDCAEFSVPLHPDEDLLESWKILDNLAVHDHKNIDGFICEASSALSEDQTPSSILSKYFGYSVHLVYKGPRPRICDPTHDFPGLDASIWYQDGYPLLLLSEESVKAAEVETRKYVGVQGVEAKWVNDDLVIERFRPNIILSGGNPFVEDQWEEILINSACEDSGADGMSISVVSKCARCLACLTGLVGVRDKAVPFKVLMKFRSKVDPRLKNQACMGVNGLAAEEGVVKVGEWVHVKKLLSPPEDEE
;
A
#
# COMPACT_ATOMS: atom_id res chain seq x y z
N MET A 1 -32.87 -6.76 18.82
CA MET A 1 -31.40 -6.56 18.73
C MET A 1 -30.73 -7.73 19.44
N SER A 2 -29.71 -8.33 18.83
CA SER A 2 -28.94 -9.40 19.47
C SER A 2 -27.99 -8.86 20.53
N ASN A 3 -27.93 -9.53 21.69
CA ASN A 3 -27.07 -9.12 22.81
C ASN A 3 -25.57 -9.22 22.52
N SER A 4 -25.14 -10.07 21.58
CA SER A 4 -23.71 -10.30 21.30
C SER A 4 -23.17 -9.44 20.16
N LYS A 5 -24.01 -9.08 19.18
CA LYS A 5 -23.60 -8.37 17.97
C LYS A 5 -24.28 -7.00 17.78
N SER A 6 -25.23 -6.65 18.66
CA SER A 6 -26.07 -5.45 18.54
C SER A 6 -26.70 -5.30 17.15
N THR A 7 -27.01 -6.41 16.49
CA THR A 7 -27.60 -6.45 15.14
C THR A 7 -29.10 -6.66 15.27
N PRO A 8 -29.94 -5.93 14.50
CA PRO A 8 -31.37 -6.19 14.41
C PRO A 8 -31.63 -7.54 13.76
N TYR A 9 -32.72 -8.19 14.16
CA TYR A 9 -33.18 -9.47 13.62
C TYR A 9 -34.71 -9.50 13.69
N TYR A 10 -35.34 -10.34 12.88
CA TYR A 10 -36.78 -10.54 12.86
C TYR A 10 -37.16 -11.61 13.87
N PHE A 11 -38.16 -11.32 14.70
CA PHE A 11 -38.69 -12.27 15.67
C PHE A 11 -40.18 -12.47 15.42
N ASN A 12 -40.57 -13.71 15.15
CA ASN A 12 -41.98 -14.06 14.98
C ASN A 12 -42.60 -14.37 16.36
N ASN A 13 -43.58 -13.57 16.77
CA ASN A 13 -44.21 -13.74 18.09
C ASN A 13 -45.11 -14.98 18.19
N ASP A 14 -45.61 -15.49 17.07
CA ASP A 14 -46.51 -16.65 17.02
C ASP A 14 -45.72 -17.96 16.96
N THR A 15 -44.68 -18.03 16.12
CA THR A 15 -43.84 -19.24 15.99
C THR A 15 -42.66 -19.28 16.96
N LYS A 16 -42.34 -18.16 17.62
CA LYS A 16 -41.16 -17.96 18.49
C LYS A 16 -39.81 -18.12 17.78
N GLU A 17 -39.79 -18.07 16.46
CA GLU A 17 -38.57 -18.19 15.66
C GLU A 17 -37.88 -16.83 15.49
N SER A 18 -36.55 -16.87 15.47
CA SER A 18 -35.69 -15.72 15.18
C SER A 18 -35.02 -15.93 13.82
N SER A 19 -35.12 -14.94 12.94
CA SER A 19 -34.48 -14.95 11.63
C SER A 19 -33.65 -13.68 11.43
N TRP A 20 -32.51 -13.82 10.77
CA TRP A 20 -31.72 -12.68 10.30
C TRP A 20 -32.23 -12.15 8.96
N GLU A 21 -32.91 -13.00 8.21
CA GLU A 21 -33.51 -12.70 6.91
C GLU A 21 -34.97 -12.27 7.07
N PRO A 22 -35.48 -11.40 6.18
CA PRO A 22 -36.88 -11.00 6.18
C PRO A 22 -37.81 -12.21 6.10
N PRO A 23 -38.92 -12.24 6.85
CA PRO A 23 -39.88 -13.35 6.80
C PRO A 23 -40.46 -13.53 5.40
N ALA A 24 -40.47 -14.78 4.91
CA ALA A 24 -41.08 -15.12 3.63
C ALA A 24 -42.58 -14.80 3.65
N GLY A 25 -43.02 -13.88 2.78
CA GLY A 25 -44.42 -13.50 2.63
C GLY A 25 -44.79 -12.05 2.99
N LEU A 26 -43.84 -11.24 3.47
CA LEU A 26 -44.03 -9.79 3.69
C LEU A 26 -43.41 -8.96 2.55
N SER A 27 -44.12 -7.93 2.10
CA SER A 27 -43.59 -6.99 1.11
C SER A 27 -42.55 -6.04 1.72
N PRO A 28 -41.66 -5.42 0.90
CA PRO A 28 -40.72 -4.40 1.38
C PRO A 28 -41.37 -3.21 2.09
N GLU A 29 -42.60 -2.83 1.69
CA GLU A 29 -43.37 -1.77 2.36
C GLU A 29 -43.89 -2.21 3.73
N GLU A 30 -44.33 -3.46 3.85
CA GLU A 30 -44.80 -4.03 5.12
C GLU A 30 -43.64 -4.20 6.11
N ILE A 31 -42.46 -4.58 5.62
CA ILE A 31 -41.22 -4.68 6.41
C ILE A 31 -40.82 -3.31 6.99
N LYS A 32 -40.98 -2.22 6.22
CA LYS A 32 -40.74 -0.85 6.70
C LYS A 32 -41.73 -0.41 7.79
N GLY A 33 -42.90 -1.03 7.86
CA GLY A 33 -43.92 -0.79 8.88
C GLY A 33 -43.70 -1.55 10.19
N LEU A 34 -42.74 -2.48 10.26
CA LEU A 34 -42.51 -3.29 11.44
C LEU A 34 -41.90 -2.48 12.61
N PRO A 35 -42.21 -2.85 13.87
CA PRO A 35 -41.57 -2.24 15.04
C PRO A 35 -40.05 -2.41 15.00
N GLY A 36 -39.32 -1.29 15.02
CA GLY A 36 -37.85 -1.29 14.95
C GLY A 36 -37.29 -1.35 13.52
N ALA A 37 -38.12 -1.20 12.48
CA ALA A 37 -37.67 -1.20 11.08
C ALA A 37 -36.66 -0.07 10.73
N THR A 38 -36.63 1.00 11.51
CA THR A 38 -35.59 2.04 11.42
C THR A 38 -34.19 1.53 11.76
N LEU A 39 -34.08 0.46 12.55
CA LEU A 39 -32.79 -0.18 12.86
C LEU A 39 -32.28 -1.06 11.71
N LEU A 40 -33.18 -1.49 10.81
CA LEU A 40 -32.86 -2.31 9.62
C LEU A 40 -32.33 -1.46 8.45
N GLN A 41 -32.50 -0.14 8.51
CA GLN A 41 -31.88 0.75 7.54
C GLN A 41 -30.38 0.83 7.83
N PRO A 42 -29.49 0.58 6.86
CA PRO A 42 -28.07 0.82 7.06
C PRO A 42 -27.90 2.30 7.39
N SER A 43 -27.49 2.61 8.63
CA SER A 43 -27.09 3.97 8.95
C SER A 43 -25.87 4.28 8.09
N SER A 44 -25.98 5.27 7.21
CA SER A 44 -24.83 5.86 6.51
C SER A 44 -23.85 6.56 7.47
N ALA A 45 -24.21 6.68 8.74
CA ALA A 45 -23.36 7.23 9.78
C ALA A 45 -22.23 6.24 10.15
N PRO A 46 -20.96 6.71 10.21
CA PRO A 46 -19.82 5.87 10.56
C PRO A 46 -19.95 5.32 11.99
N SER A 47 -19.43 4.13 12.30
CA SER A 47 -19.52 3.56 13.66
C SER A 47 -18.56 4.23 14.67
N LYS A 48 -17.48 4.83 14.17
CA LYS A 48 -16.50 5.63 14.91
C LYS A 48 -16.01 6.77 14.03
N VAL A 49 -15.64 7.88 14.64
CA VAL A 49 -15.02 9.03 13.98
C VAL A 49 -13.70 9.38 14.68
N ARG A 50 -12.78 10.02 13.96
CA ARG A 50 -11.59 10.66 14.50
C ARG A 50 -11.72 12.15 14.26
N ALA A 51 -11.43 12.95 15.28
CA ALA A 51 -11.51 14.40 15.19
C ALA A 51 -10.37 15.05 15.97
N SER A 52 -10.00 16.25 15.55
CA SER A 52 -9.11 17.13 16.30
C SER A 52 -9.90 18.31 16.86
N HIS A 53 -9.43 18.90 17.96
CA HIS A 53 -10.09 20.05 18.56
C HIS A 53 -9.12 21.10 19.10
N LEU A 54 -9.61 22.34 19.19
CA LEU A 54 -8.93 23.45 19.84
C LEU A 54 -9.86 23.94 20.95
N LEU A 55 -9.48 23.63 22.20
CA LEU A 55 -10.30 23.93 23.37
C LEU A 55 -9.81 25.22 24.03
N ILE A 56 -10.69 26.20 24.25
CA ILE A 56 -10.41 27.34 25.13
C ILE A 56 -11.35 27.27 26.32
N LYS A 57 -10.77 27.13 27.51
CA LYS A 57 -11.53 27.07 28.77
C LYS A 57 -11.83 28.47 29.28
N HIS A 58 -12.85 28.56 30.13
CA HIS A 58 -13.23 29.78 30.85
C HIS A 58 -13.45 29.46 32.34
N SER A 59 -13.70 30.49 33.15
CA SER A 59 -13.94 30.39 34.61
C SER A 59 -15.10 29.46 35.00
N GLY A 60 -16.04 29.22 34.08
CA GLY A 60 -17.18 28.31 34.24
C GLY A 60 -16.95 26.88 33.71
N SER A 61 -15.76 26.57 33.17
CA SER A 61 -15.41 25.21 32.75
C SER A 61 -15.38 24.25 33.94
N ARG A 62 -15.69 22.96 33.72
CA ARG A 62 -15.69 21.93 34.78
C ARG A 62 -14.35 21.82 35.53
N ARG A 63 -13.25 22.11 34.83
CA ARG A 63 -11.89 22.22 35.38
C ARG A 63 -11.25 23.50 34.81
N PRO A 64 -11.36 24.67 35.48
CA PRO A 64 -10.85 25.95 34.98
C PRO A 64 -9.32 26.07 35.21
N ALA A 65 -8.59 25.09 34.69
CA ALA A 65 -7.14 24.99 34.70
C ALA A 65 -6.69 24.11 33.52
N SER A 66 -5.51 24.35 32.99
CA SER A 66 -4.89 23.58 31.90
C SER A 66 -3.39 23.42 32.11
N TRP A 67 -2.71 22.80 31.14
CA TRP A 67 -1.26 22.65 31.16
C TRP A 67 -0.53 24.00 31.03
N LYS A 68 -1.15 24.99 30.35
CA LYS A 68 -0.57 26.32 30.14
C LYS A 68 -0.98 27.36 31.19
N GLU A 69 -2.09 27.13 31.90
CA GLU A 69 -2.59 28.09 32.88
C GLU A 69 -3.16 27.37 34.12
N PRO A 70 -2.58 27.58 35.31
CA PRO A 70 -2.98 26.86 36.52
C PRO A 70 -4.35 27.31 37.06
N MET A 71 -4.80 28.52 36.72
CA MET A 71 -6.11 29.05 37.12
C MET A 71 -6.66 29.98 36.04
N ILE A 72 -7.72 29.54 35.37
CA ILE A 72 -8.32 30.26 34.24
C ILE A 72 -9.43 31.17 34.75
N THR A 73 -9.25 32.49 34.62
CA THR A 73 -10.19 33.51 35.11
C THR A 73 -11.03 34.17 34.01
N ARG A 74 -10.71 33.93 32.74
CA ARG A 74 -11.41 34.54 31.60
C ARG A 74 -12.91 34.18 31.57
N SER A 75 -13.73 35.09 31.05
CA SER A 75 -15.18 34.88 30.90
C SER A 75 -15.52 33.92 29.76
N LYS A 76 -16.79 33.48 29.68
CA LYS A 76 -17.27 32.64 28.57
C LYS A 76 -17.22 33.42 27.26
N GLU A 77 -17.54 34.71 27.31
CA GLU A 77 -17.54 35.64 26.19
C GLU A 77 -16.12 35.84 25.65
N GLU A 78 -15.15 36.06 26.53
CA GLU A 78 -13.74 36.18 26.16
C GLU A 78 -13.20 34.88 25.52
N ALA A 79 -13.58 33.72 26.05
CA ALA A 79 -13.20 32.44 25.44
C ALA A 79 -13.79 32.25 24.04
N ILE A 80 -15.02 32.72 23.82
CA ILE A 80 -15.66 32.68 22.49
C ILE A 80 -14.96 33.64 21.52
N ASP A 81 -14.59 34.84 21.97
CA ASP A 81 -13.90 35.82 21.12
C ASP A 81 -12.49 35.35 20.73
N ILE A 82 -11.77 34.69 21.65
CA ILE A 82 -10.49 34.03 21.34
C ILE A 82 -10.69 32.94 20.28
N LEU A 83 -11.71 32.11 20.41
CA LEU A 83 -12.01 31.05 19.45
C LEU A 83 -12.38 31.60 18.07
N LYS A 84 -13.15 32.69 18.00
CA LYS A 84 -13.46 33.40 16.74
C LYS A 84 -12.21 34.00 16.10
N GLY A 85 -11.30 34.54 16.91
CA GLY A 85 -10.01 35.05 16.43
C GLY A 85 -9.18 33.95 15.78
N HIS A 86 -9.09 32.78 16.42
CA HIS A 86 -8.41 31.63 15.85
C HIS A 86 -9.12 31.08 14.62
N GLU A 87 -10.46 30.99 14.61
CA GLU A 87 -11.23 30.58 13.44
C GLU A 87 -10.91 31.44 12.21
N ALA A 88 -10.84 32.76 12.38
CA ALA A 88 -10.44 33.70 11.33
C ALA A 88 -8.99 33.50 10.87
N GLU A 89 -8.07 33.18 11.80
CA GLU A 89 -6.67 32.88 11.49
C GLU A 89 -6.49 31.54 10.76
N ILE A 90 -7.31 30.54 11.10
CA ILE A 90 -7.27 29.22 10.48
C ILE A 90 -7.75 29.31 9.03
N ALA A 91 -8.79 30.09 8.74
CA ALA A 91 -9.31 30.33 7.39
C ALA A 91 -9.52 29.05 6.53
N GLY A 92 -9.82 27.92 7.19
CA GLY A 92 -10.00 26.63 6.51
C GLY A 92 -8.73 25.75 6.39
N ASP A 93 -7.56 26.21 6.84
CA ASP A 93 -6.28 25.51 6.71
C ASP A 93 -6.04 24.47 7.85
N PRO A 94 -5.96 23.17 7.53
CA PRO A 94 -5.74 22.12 8.54
C PRO A 94 -4.37 22.17 9.24
N GLU A 95 -3.30 22.62 8.57
CA GLU A 95 -1.98 22.72 9.19
C GLU A 95 -1.94 23.90 10.16
N LYS A 96 -2.56 25.01 9.78
CA LYS A 96 -2.73 26.17 10.66
C LYS A 96 -3.56 25.83 11.90
N PHE A 97 -4.61 25.01 11.74
CA PHE A 97 -5.38 24.48 12.86
C PHE A 97 -4.50 23.70 13.84
N LYS A 98 -3.69 22.77 13.33
CA LYS A 98 -2.81 21.93 14.13
C LYS A 98 -1.76 22.74 14.90
N GLU A 99 -1.19 23.78 14.27
CA GLU A 99 -0.28 24.71 14.92
C GLU A 99 -0.96 25.46 16.08
N LEU A 100 -2.13 26.03 15.83
CA LEU A 100 -2.87 26.77 16.85
C LEU A 100 -3.36 25.85 17.97
N ALA A 101 -3.72 24.60 17.67
CA ALA A 101 -4.10 23.62 18.68
C ALA A 101 -2.92 23.26 19.61
N LYS A 102 -1.69 23.14 19.08
CA LYS A 102 -0.49 22.89 19.89
C LYS A 102 -0.19 24.01 20.88
N ILE A 103 -0.37 25.24 20.45
CA ILE A 103 0.03 26.44 21.19
C ILE A 103 -1.09 26.91 22.13
N HIS A 104 -2.33 26.91 21.65
CA HIS A 104 -3.44 27.60 22.30
C HIS A 104 -4.50 26.67 22.91
N SER A 105 -4.52 25.36 22.64
CA SER A 105 -5.53 24.48 23.24
C SER A 105 -5.30 24.26 24.75
N ASP A 106 -6.34 24.39 25.55
CA ASP A 106 -6.39 24.07 26.98
C ASP A 106 -6.59 22.56 27.27
N CYS A 107 -6.71 21.74 26.22
CA CYS A 107 -6.78 20.28 26.32
C CYS A 107 -5.40 19.64 26.34
N SER A 108 -5.27 18.48 26.96
CA SER A 108 -4.03 17.67 26.92
C SER A 108 -3.70 17.14 25.53
N SER A 109 -4.66 17.10 24.59
CA SER A 109 -4.43 16.71 23.19
C SER A 109 -3.58 17.72 22.41
N HIS A 110 -3.23 18.88 23.01
CA HIS A 110 -2.40 19.90 22.36
C HIS A 110 -1.07 19.32 21.85
N GLU A 111 -0.42 18.39 22.56
CA GLU A 111 0.84 17.76 22.13
C GLU A 111 0.71 17.04 20.78
N ALA A 112 -0.48 16.49 20.50
CA ALA A 112 -0.83 15.80 19.27
C ALA A 112 -1.51 16.72 18.23
N GLY A 113 -1.42 18.05 18.38
CA GLY A 113 -2.10 18.99 17.49
C GLY A 113 -3.62 18.94 17.59
N GLY A 114 -4.13 18.62 18.78
CA GLY A 114 -5.56 18.58 19.07
C GLY A 114 -6.22 17.24 18.76
N ASP A 115 -5.50 16.25 18.25
CA ASP A 115 -6.05 14.93 17.90
C ASP A 115 -6.58 14.18 19.14
N LEU A 116 -7.83 13.71 19.04
CA LEU A 116 -8.50 12.95 20.09
C LEU A 116 -8.56 11.45 19.80
N GLY A 117 -7.98 11.02 18.67
CA GLY A 117 -8.04 9.63 18.24
C GLY A 117 -9.47 9.21 17.85
N TRP A 118 -9.67 7.89 17.75
CA TRP A 118 -10.95 7.31 17.34
C TRP A 118 -11.90 7.17 18.52
N PHE A 119 -13.13 7.66 18.38
CA PHE A 119 -14.19 7.46 19.35
C PHE A 119 -15.50 7.02 18.68
N GLY A 120 -16.26 6.20 19.40
CA GLY A 120 -17.61 5.76 19.04
C GLY A 120 -18.70 6.56 19.76
N HIS A 121 -19.96 6.28 19.43
CA HIS A 121 -21.10 6.87 20.12
C HIS A 121 -21.06 6.63 21.64
N GLY A 122 -21.39 7.66 22.41
CA GLY A 122 -21.40 7.66 23.88
C GLY A 122 -20.04 7.85 24.54
N GLN A 123 -18.96 8.05 23.78
CA GLN A 123 -17.60 8.25 24.33
C GLN A 123 -17.21 9.72 24.50
N MET A 124 -17.91 10.63 23.83
CA MET A 124 -17.69 12.08 23.92
C MET A 124 -18.93 12.78 24.49
N GLN A 125 -18.77 14.05 24.88
CA GLN A 125 -19.93 14.85 25.28
C GLN A 125 -20.89 15.00 24.11
N LYS A 126 -22.20 14.87 24.35
CA LYS A 126 -23.21 14.81 23.30
C LYS A 126 -23.10 15.92 22.23
N PRO A 127 -22.89 17.21 22.60
CA PRO A 127 -22.72 18.28 21.61
C PRO A 127 -21.45 18.16 20.75
N PHE A 128 -20.37 17.61 21.32
CA PHE A 128 -19.15 17.28 20.58
C PHE A 128 -19.40 16.13 19.62
N GLU A 129 -20.02 15.06 20.12
CA GLU A 129 -20.30 13.88 19.32
C GLU A 129 -21.19 14.22 18.12
N ASP A 130 -22.29 14.94 18.35
CA ASP A 130 -23.22 15.33 17.27
C ASP A 130 -22.52 16.21 16.22
N GLY A 131 -21.63 17.12 16.65
CA GLY A 131 -20.81 17.89 15.73
C GLY A 131 -19.81 17.04 14.94
N ALA A 132 -19.20 16.03 15.57
CA ALA A 132 -18.14 15.25 14.94
C ALA A 132 -18.69 14.28 13.90
N TYR A 133 -19.85 13.71 14.20
CA TYR A 133 -20.57 12.81 13.31
C TYR A 133 -21.34 13.54 12.21
N GLY A 134 -21.66 14.83 12.40
CA GLY A 134 -22.27 15.69 11.40
C GLY A 134 -21.29 16.36 10.43
N LEU A 135 -19.98 16.21 10.65
CA LEU A 135 -18.94 16.82 9.81
C LEU A 135 -18.45 15.86 8.72
N GLU A 136 -18.27 16.41 7.52
CA GLU A 136 -17.55 15.73 6.45
C GLU A 136 -16.03 15.70 6.72
N VAL A 137 -15.37 14.71 6.12
CA VAL A 137 -13.91 14.56 6.09
C VAL A 137 -13.23 15.83 5.57
N GLY A 138 -12.32 16.38 6.38
CA GLY A 138 -11.58 17.59 6.04
C GLY A 138 -12.34 18.90 6.28
N LYS A 139 -13.58 18.84 6.78
CA LYS A 139 -14.34 20.04 7.12
C LYS A 139 -14.11 20.47 8.56
N ILE A 140 -14.50 21.69 8.78
CA ILE A 140 -14.26 22.44 9.97
C ILE A 140 -15.63 22.81 10.49
N SER A 141 -15.97 22.45 11.72
CA SER A 141 -17.26 22.88 12.26
C SER A 141 -17.20 24.32 12.67
N ASP A 142 -18.37 24.92 12.64
CA ASP A 142 -18.64 26.11 13.40
C ASP A 142 -18.38 25.87 14.90
N ILE A 143 -18.39 27.01 15.54
CA ILE A 143 -18.25 27.28 16.94
C ILE A 143 -19.40 26.61 17.78
N ILE A 144 -19.32 25.30 18.07
CA ILE A 144 -20.24 24.48 18.93
C ILE A 144 -20.33 24.97 20.42
N SER A 145 -21.54 25.14 20.96
CA SER A 145 -21.76 25.49 22.39
C SER A 145 -22.80 24.57 23.00
N SER A 146 -22.63 24.15 24.26
CA SER A 146 -23.64 23.40 25.01
C SER A 146 -24.29 24.32 26.06
N ASP A 147 -25.61 24.19 26.24
CA ASP A 147 -26.41 24.99 27.18
C ASP A 147 -26.60 24.34 28.56
N SER A 148 -25.79 23.33 28.90
CA SER A 148 -25.83 22.70 30.22
C SER A 148 -24.69 23.23 31.10
N ALA A 149 -25.06 23.84 32.23
CA ALA A 149 -24.12 24.22 33.26
C ALA A 149 -23.32 22.98 33.72
N VAL A 150 -22.00 23.10 33.75
CA VAL A 150 -20.97 22.04 33.87
C VAL A 150 -20.52 21.47 32.52
N SER A 151 -19.27 21.81 32.19
CA SER A 151 -18.39 21.37 31.08
C SER A 151 -18.54 21.97 29.67
N ASP A 152 -17.54 22.80 29.37
CA ASP A 152 -16.75 22.95 28.13
C ASP A 152 -17.41 23.43 26.82
N PRO A 153 -17.03 24.63 26.30
CA PRO A 153 -17.23 24.97 24.91
C PRO A 153 -16.28 24.14 24.04
N VAL A 154 -16.81 23.04 23.54
CA VAL A 154 -16.27 22.27 22.44
C VAL A 154 -16.34 23.12 21.19
N LYS A 155 -15.22 23.48 20.54
CA LYS A 155 -15.26 23.94 19.14
C LYS A 155 -14.21 23.14 18.38
N MET A 156 -14.70 22.33 17.45
CA MET A 156 -13.93 21.31 16.74
C MET A 156 -13.53 21.78 15.35
N PHE A 157 -12.42 21.27 14.84
CA PHE A 157 -12.18 21.15 13.40
C PHE A 157 -11.97 19.66 13.15
N GLY A 158 -13.00 19.01 12.61
CA GLY A 158 -12.94 17.59 12.32
C GLY A 158 -12.31 17.33 10.95
N GLN A 159 -10.99 17.11 10.86
CA GLN A 159 -10.48 16.29 9.77
C GLN A 159 -10.96 14.85 10.03
N ALA A 160 -12.22 14.54 9.70
CA ALA A 160 -12.65 13.17 9.73
C ALA A 160 -11.76 12.43 8.73
N PHE A 161 -11.14 11.33 9.14
CA PHE A 161 -10.83 10.27 8.19
C PHE A 161 -12.07 9.40 8.23
N SER A 162 -12.76 9.22 7.11
CA SER A 162 -13.68 8.09 7.03
C SER A 162 -12.81 6.84 7.24
N ALA A 163 -13.02 6.14 8.34
CA ALA A 163 -12.68 4.74 8.32
C ALA A 163 -13.54 4.14 7.22
N LEU A 164 -12.89 3.48 6.26
CA LEU A 164 -13.47 2.36 5.54
C LEU A 164 -14.43 1.64 6.48
N SER A 165 -15.73 1.80 6.21
CA SER A 165 -16.76 1.05 6.91
C SER A 165 -16.39 -0.42 6.76
N ASN A 166 -16.08 -1.10 7.86
CA ASN A 166 -16.02 -2.56 8.02
C ASN A 166 -15.75 -3.40 6.75
N SER A 167 -14.74 -3.07 5.95
CA SER A 167 -14.44 -3.77 4.68
C SER A 167 -13.16 -4.62 4.76
N LEU A 168 -12.41 -4.54 5.87
CA LEU A 168 -11.29 -5.47 6.09
C LEU A 168 -11.74 -6.92 6.37
N LEU A 169 -13.05 -7.13 6.57
CA LEU A 169 -13.69 -8.44 6.72
C LEU A 169 -14.97 -8.47 5.87
N GLY A 170 -14.80 -8.57 4.55
CA GLY A 170 -15.88 -8.63 3.55
C GLY A 170 -15.76 -7.45 2.58
N HIS A 171 -15.02 -7.65 1.49
CA HIS A 171 -14.93 -6.65 0.43
C HIS A 171 -16.31 -6.52 -0.21
N ARG A 172 -17.07 -5.48 0.16
CA ARG A 172 -18.16 -5.02 -0.71
C ARG A 172 -17.48 -4.50 -1.98
N ALA A 173 -17.79 -5.11 -3.13
CA ALA A 173 -17.29 -4.62 -4.41
C ALA A 173 -17.60 -3.12 -4.56
N THR A 174 -16.59 -2.34 -4.89
CA THR A 174 -16.70 -0.91 -5.15
C THR A 174 -17.21 -0.75 -6.59
N PRO A 175 -18.36 -0.10 -6.82
CA PRO A 175 -18.87 0.10 -8.18
C PRO A 175 -17.87 0.84 -9.06
N LEU A 176 -17.86 0.52 -10.36
CA LEU A 176 -16.94 1.14 -11.32
C LEU A 176 -17.04 2.67 -11.34
N GLU A 177 -18.24 3.23 -11.23
CA GLU A 177 -18.47 4.68 -11.17
C GLU A 177 -17.77 5.34 -9.97
N GLU A 178 -17.76 4.66 -8.81
CA GLU A 178 -17.07 5.15 -7.62
C GLU A 178 -15.55 5.05 -7.82
N ILE A 179 -15.04 3.99 -8.46
CA ILE A 179 -13.62 3.84 -8.77
C ILE A 179 -13.18 4.89 -9.80
N GLN A 180 -13.97 5.15 -10.83
CA GLN A 180 -13.68 6.15 -11.85
C GLN A 180 -13.69 7.58 -11.30
N SER A 181 -14.44 7.84 -10.22
CA SER A 181 -14.38 9.11 -9.52
C SER A 181 -13.09 9.31 -8.70
N GLN A 182 -12.35 8.22 -8.43
CA GLN A 182 -11.08 8.28 -7.73
C GLN A 182 -9.99 8.77 -8.68
N LYS A 183 -9.19 9.72 -8.20
CA LYS A 183 -8.10 10.33 -8.95
C LYS A 183 -6.84 9.48 -8.82
N ILE A 184 -6.93 8.24 -9.30
CA ILE A 184 -5.85 7.25 -9.23
C ILE A 184 -4.77 7.62 -10.25
N HIS A 185 -3.53 7.72 -9.80
CA HIS A 185 -2.38 8.05 -10.65
C HIS A 185 -1.13 7.27 -10.24
N VAL A 186 -0.16 7.20 -11.13
CA VAL A 186 1.15 6.62 -10.87
C VAL A 186 1.95 7.57 -9.98
N SER A 187 2.14 7.23 -8.71
CA SER A 187 2.92 8.06 -7.79
C SER A 187 4.42 7.76 -7.86
N LYS A 188 4.80 6.53 -8.22
CA LYS A 188 6.20 6.11 -8.28
C LYS A 188 6.37 4.92 -9.23
N ILE A 189 7.52 4.87 -9.90
CA ILE A 189 7.95 3.74 -10.71
C ILE A 189 9.23 3.17 -10.11
N LEU A 190 9.26 1.86 -9.91
CA LEU A 190 10.42 1.12 -9.39
C LEU A 190 10.89 0.08 -10.41
N VAL A 191 12.17 0.16 -10.78
CA VAL A 191 12.85 -0.85 -11.60
C VAL A 191 13.80 -1.65 -10.71
N HIS A 192 13.83 -2.97 -10.86
CA HIS A 192 14.70 -3.85 -10.07
C HIS A 192 15.71 -4.57 -10.96
N PRO A 193 16.84 -3.93 -11.37
CA PRO A 193 17.71 -4.51 -12.39
C PRO A 193 18.23 -5.91 -12.07
N ILE A 194 18.74 -6.08 -10.85
CA ILE A 194 19.23 -7.36 -10.34
C ILE A 194 18.20 -7.97 -9.39
N LYS A 195 17.78 -9.21 -9.67
CA LYS A 195 16.80 -9.93 -8.85
C LYS A 195 17.24 -9.94 -7.38
N SER A 196 16.33 -9.48 -6.51
CA SER A 196 16.49 -9.38 -5.04
C SER A 196 17.38 -8.25 -4.52
N CYS A 197 18.08 -7.52 -5.39
CA CYS A 197 18.86 -6.33 -5.00
C CYS A 197 17.95 -5.10 -4.84
N ARG A 198 18.51 -3.95 -4.46
CA ARG A 198 17.79 -2.69 -4.33
C ARG A 198 17.09 -2.32 -5.65
N GLY A 199 15.87 -1.80 -5.55
CA GLY A 199 15.17 -1.19 -6.69
C GLY A 199 15.52 0.29 -6.83
N ILE A 200 15.43 0.80 -8.06
CA ILE A 200 15.71 2.18 -8.45
C ILE A 200 14.38 2.89 -8.69
N SER A 201 14.24 4.09 -8.12
CA SER A 201 13.10 4.96 -8.43
C SER A 201 13.40 5.78 -9.68
N VAL A 202 12.48 5.74 -10.65
CA VAL A 202 12.61 6.49 -11.91
C VAL A 202 11.36 7.34 -12.14
N SER A 203 11.51 8.44 -12.90
CA SER A 203 10.38 9.31 -13.28
C SER A 203 9.58 8.77 -14.46
N GLU A 204 10.22 7.97 -15.30
CA GLU A 204 9.61 7.28 -16.43
C GLU A 204 10.37 5.99 -16.72
N ALA A 205 9.71 5.02 -17.36
CA ALA A 205 10.32 3.77 -17.80
C ALA A 205 9.71 3.32 -19.12
N ARG A 206 10.56 2.83 -20.03
CA ARG A 206 10.09 2.05 -21.18
C ARG A 206 9.51 0.73 -20.67
N TYR A 207 8.49 0.22 -21.35
CA TYR A 207 7.92 -1.10 -21.07
C TYR A 207 7.73 -1.90 -22.35
N SER A 208 7.71 -3.22 -22.20
CA SER A 208 7.32 -4.21 -23.20
C SER A 208 6.39 -5.24 -22.56
N PRO A 209 5.86 -6.22 -23.31
CA PRO A 209 5.10 -7.33 -22.73
C PRO A 209 5.85 -8.09 -21.62
N GLU A 210 7.19 -8.10 -21.62
CA GLU A 210 8.05 -8.71 -20.58
C GLU A 210 8.24 -7.84 -19.32
N GLY A 211 7.73 -6.61 -19.32
CA GLY A 211 7.70 -5.70 -18.16
C GLY A 211 8.45 -4.39 -18.40
N LEU A 212 8.87 -3.75 -17.31
CA LEU A 212 9.66 -2.50 -17.41
C LEU A 212 11.07 -2.80 -17.93
N GLU A 213 11.61 -1.89 -18.73
CA GLU A 213 12.98 -1.96 -19.22
C GLU A 213 13.95 -2.10 -18.04
N PHE A 214 14.93 -2.99 -18.22
CA PHE A 214 15.92 -3.40 -17.23
C PHE A 214 15.38 -4.17 -16.02
N ASP A 215 14.07 -4.29 -15.79
CA ASP A 215 13.55 -5.00 -14.62
C ASP A 215 13.90 -6.49 -14.65
N ARG A 216 14.70 -6.91 -13.66
CA ARG A 216 15.12 -8.29 -13.42
C ARG A 216 15.74 -8.97 -14.65
N LYS A 217 16.45 -8.21 -15.48
CA LYS A 217 17.30 -8.75 -16.56
C LYS A 217 18.57 -9.41 -16.03
N TRP A 218 18.99 -9.07 -14.82
CA TRP A 218 20.13 -9.68 -14.14
C TRP A 218 19.70 -10.49 -12.92
N SER A 219 20.49 -11.51 -12.59
CA SER A 219 20.33 -12.29 -11.37
C SER A 219 21.68 -12.78 -10.85
N ILE A 220 21.73 -13.18 -9.57
CA ILE A 220 22.92 -13.76 -8.96
C ILE A 220 22.68 -15.26 -8.73
N ILE A 221 23.61 -16.10 -9.16
CA ILE A 221 23.50 -17.57 -9.06
C ILE A 221 24.62 -18.16 -8.23
N SER A 222 24.28 -19.19 -7.46
CA SER A 222 25.21 -20.04 -6.73
C SER A 222 25.91 -20.98 -7.70
N THR A 223 27.24 -21.01 -7.75
CA THR A 223 27.98 -21.84 -8.73
C THR A 223 27.94 -23.33 -8.40
N ASP A 224 27.75 -23.68 -7.13
CA ASP A 224 27.67 -25.04 -6.63
C ASP A 224 26.29 -25.69 -6.89
N ARG A 225 25.22 -24.90 -6.77
CA ARG A 225 23.83 -25.37 -6.88
C ARG A 225 23.18 -25.06 -8.22
N ASN A 226 23.80 -24.24 -9.07
CA ASN A 226 23.19 -23.67 -10.29
C ASN A 226 21.80 -23.07 -10.01
N LYS A 227 21.66 -22.42 -8.86
CA LYS A 227 20.39 -21.88 -8.37
C LYS A 227 20.50 -20.39 -8.15
N ILE A 228 19.48 -19.66 -8.59
CA ILE A 228 19.35 -18.23 -8.32
C ILE A 228 19.20 -18.00 -6.82
N ILE A 229 20.05 -17.12 -6.28
CA ILE A 229 20.04 -16.70 -4.89
C ILE A 229 19.02 -15.56 -4.76
N THR A 230 18.26 -15.57 -3.66
CA THR A 230 17.25 -14.55 -3.41
C THR A 230 17.43 -13.92 -2.04
N ALA A 231 16.79 -12.77 -1.81
CA ALA A 231 16.75 -12.15 -0.48
C ALA A 231 16.04 -13.01 0.59
N ARG A 232 15.36 -14.09 0.18
CA ARG A 232 14.83 -15.13 1.08
C ARG A 232 15.95 -16.00 1.67
N GLU A 233 17.05 -16.16 0.93
CA GLU A 233 18.23 -16.92 1.35
C GLU A 233 19.29 -15.99 1.94
N PHE A 234 19.60 -14.88 1.26
CA PHE A 234 20.62 -13.91 1.66
C PHE A 234 20.01 -12.50 1.77
N PRO A 235 19.43 -12.12 2.93
CA PRO A 235 18.74 -10.83 3.10
C PRO A 235 19.59 -9.59 2.77
N ARG A 236 20.92 -9.64 2.99
CA ARG A 236 21.84 -8.55 2.67
C ARG A 236 21.96 -8.25 1.16
N MET A 237 21.37 -9.07 0.27
CA MET A 237 21.28 -8.75 -1.17
C MET A 237 20.60 -7.40 -1.42
N VAL A 238 19.63 -7.01 -0.59
CA VAL A 238 18.90 -5.74 -0.75
C VAL A 238 19.77 -4.51 -0.54
N LEU A 239 20.97 -4.68 0.02
CA LEU A 239 21.94 -3.62 0.23
C LEU A 239 22.86 -3.39 -0.98
N ILE A 240 22.90 -4.35 -1.91
CA ILE A 240 23.53 -4.15 -3.22
C ILE A 240 22.67 -3.15 -3.99
N THR A 241 23.29 -2.07 -4.46
CA THR A 241 22.59 -0.92 -5.03
C THR A 241 22.97 -0.75 -6.49
N PRO A 242 22.11 -1.19 -7.43
CA PRO A 242 22.27 -0.89 -8.84
C PRO A 242 21.91 0.57 -9.14
N CYS A 243 22.60 1.19 -10.10
CA CYS A 243 22.30 2.50 -10.66
C CYS A 243 22.38 2.43 -12.19
N ILE A 244 21.37 2.95 -12.89
CA ILE A 244 21.33 2.96 -14.36
C ILE A 244 21.97 4.26 -14.86
N GLN A 245 23.11 4.14 -15.53
CA GLN A 245 23.76 5.24 -16.27
C GLN A 245 23.49 5.06 -17.76
N ALA A 246 22.31 5.50 -18.20
CA ALA A 246 21.93 5.44 -19.60
C ALA A 246 22.64 6.54 -20.40
N ASP A 247 23.35 6.15 -21.46
CA ASP A 247 23.95 7.06 -22.42
C ASP A 247 23.76 6.48 -23.83
N PRO A 248 22.81 7.00 -24.62
CA PRO A 248 22.56 6.53 -25.99
C PRO A 248 23.76 6.68 -26.93
N THR A 249 24.74 7.50 -26.58
CA THR A 249 25.96 7.71 -27.37
C THR A 249 27.12 6.80 -26.94
N ALA A 250 27.03 6.21 -25.74
CA ALA A 250 27.99 5.24 -25.27
C ALA A 250 27.78 3.86 -25.90
N ALA A 251 28.86 3.06 -25.93
CA ALA A 251 28.77 1.66 -26.30
C ALA A 251 27.73 0.94 -25.42
N HIS A 252 26.94 0.05 -26.03
CA HIS A 252 25.91 -0.74 -25.33
C HIS A 252 24.85 0.10 -24.59
N GLY A 253 24.64 1.36 -24.99
CA GLY A 253 23.61 2.25 -24.45
C GLY A 253 23.86 2.73 -23.02
N GLY A 254 25.08 2.58 -22.51
CA GLY A 254 25.48 2.96 -21.15
C GLY A 254 25.74 1.76 -20.25
N THR A 255 25.77 1.99 -18.93
CA THR A 255 26.15 0.97 -17.95
C THR A 255 25.20 0.89 -16.76
N LEU A 256 25.07 -0.30 -16.20
CA LEU A 256 24.52 -0.54 -14.87
C LEU A 256 25.71 -0.53 -13.90
N GLU A 257 25.76 0.46 -13.01
CA GLU A 257 26.74 0.56 -11.94
C GLU A 257 26.22 -0.19 -10.71
N ILE A 258 27.08 -0.97 -10.05
CA ILE A 258 26.74 -1.75 -8.86
C ILE A 258 27.64 -1.29 -7.71
N SER A 259 27.02 -0.78 -6.65
CA SER A 259 27.68 -0.44 -5.40
C SER A 259 27.22 -1.31 -4.23
N PHE A 260 28.01 -1.28 -3.17
CA PHE A 260 27.86 -2.08 -1.97
C PHE A 260 27.88 -1.19 -0.71
N PRO A 261 27.42 -1.69 0.44
CA PRO A 261 27.60 -1.00 1.72
C PRO A 261 29.08 -0.68 2.01
N GLU A 262 29.32 0.48 2.63
CA GLU A 262 30.68 0.92 3.00
C GLU A 262 31.44 -0.10 3.86
N ASP A 263 30.73 -0.87 4.69
CA ASP A 263 31.29 -1.89 5.59
C ASP A 263 31.59 -3.23 4.90
N SER A 264 31.40 -3.35 3.58
CA SER A 264 31.56 -4.61 2.87
C SER A 264 32.94 -4.82 2.24
N ASP A 265 33.81 -3.81 2.22
CA ASP A 265 35.12 -3.82 1.56
C ASP A 265 35.07 -4.30 0.08
N CYS A 266 33.92 -4.17 -0.60
CA CYS A 266 33.75 -4.63 -1.97
C CYS A 266 33.95 -3.46 -2.93
N ALA A 267 34.72 -3.68 -3.99
CA ALA A 267 34.85 -2.69 -5.06
C ALA A 267 33.53 -2.56 -5.83
N GLU A 268 33.24 -1.35 -6.28
CA GLU A 268 32.17 -1.11 -7.23
C GLU A 268 32.57 -1.64 -8.61
N PHE A 269 31.58 -2.00 -9.42
CA PHE A 269 31.81 -2.39 -10.81
C PHE A 269 30.62 -1.98 -11.67
N SER A 270 30.79 -2.01 -12.99
CA SER A 270 29.71 -1.76 -13.94
C SER A 270 29.62 -2.84 -15.01
N VAL A 271 28.42 -3.05 -15.54
CA VAL A 271 28.12 -3.98 -16.65
C VAL A 271 27.31 -3.24 -17.73
N PRO A 272 27.38 -3.63 -19.01
CA PRO A 272 26.66 -2.94 -20.08
C PRO A 272 25.14 -3.04 -19.91
N LEU A 273 24.40 -1.98 -20.25
CA LEU A 273 22.93 -1.99 -20.22
C LEU A 273 22.32 -2.83 -21.35
N HIS A 274 22.91 -2.73 -22.55
CA HIS A 274 22.49 -3.44 -23.75
C HIS A 274 23.69 -4.15 -24.41
N PRO A 275 24.20 -5.26 -23.81
CA PRO A 275 25.24 -6.04 -24.47
C PRO A 275 24.74 -6.51 -25.84
N ASP A 276 25.54 -6.27 -26.88
CA ASP A 276 25.22 -6.68 -28.25
C ASP A 276 25.57 -8.16 -28.48
N GLU A 277 25.22 -8.68 -29.65
CA GLU A 277 25.44 -10.09 -29.99
C GLU A 277 26.91 -10.50 -29.88
N ASP A 278 27.83 -9.68 -30.42
CA ASP A 278 29.27 -9.93 -30.36
C ASP A 278 29.78 -10.04 -28.91
N LEU A 279 29.31 -9.15 -28.02
CA LEU A 279 29.68 -9.21 -26.60
C LEU A 279 29.07 -10.43 -25.91
N LEU A 280 27.81 -10.75 -26.19
CA LEU A 280 27.14 -11.91 -25.60
C LEU A 280 27.78 -13.24 -26.05
N GLU A 281 28.24 -13.33 -27.29
CA GLU A 281 28.97 -14.51 -27.80
C GLU A 281 30.32 -14.72 -27.08
N SER A 282 30.95 -13.62 -26.62
CA SER A 282 32.17 -13.69 -25.82
C SER A 282 31.92 -14.21 -24.39
N TRP A 283 30.68 -14.09 -23.89
CA TRP A 283 30.32 -14.47 -22.53
C TRP A 283 29.95 -15.94 -22.44
N LYS A 284 30.40 -16.59 -21.36
CA LYS A 284 30.02 -17.98 -21.10
C LYS A 284 28.55 -18.07 -20.73
N ILE A 285 27.78 -18.84 -21.50
CA ILE A 285 26.40 -19.19 -21.15
C ILE A 285 26.35 -20.31 -20.11
N LEU A 286 25.50 -20.13 -19.10
CA LEU A 286 25.10 -21.15 -18.16
C LEU A 286 23.70 -21.66 -18.54
N ASP A 287 23.56 -22.98 -18.51
CA ASP A 287 22.29 -23.66 -18.76
C ASP A 287 21.82 -24.41 -17.50
N ASN A 288 20.55 -24.81 -17.48
CA ASN A 288 19.90 -25.56 -16.41
C ASN A 288 19.91 -24.83 -15.05
N LEU A 289 19.81 -23.50 -15.08
CA LEU A 289 19.61 -22.69 -13.89
C LEU A 289 18.19 -22.92 -13.33
N ALA A 290 18.06 -22.77 -12.01
CA ALA A 290 16.77 -22.87 -11.32
C ALA A 290 16.38 -21.57 -10.60
N VAL A 291 15.10 -21.18 -10.76
CA VAL A 291 14.43 -20.12 -10.00
C VAL A 291 13.22 -20.73 -9.31
N HIS A 292 13.24 -20.79 -7.98
CA HIS A 292 12.24 -21.52 -7.20
C HIS A 292 12.10 -22.97 -7.71
N ASP A 293 10.93 -23.32 -8.24
CA ASP A 293 10.63 -24.64 -8.80
C ASP A 293 10.77 -24.67 -10.34
N HIS A 294 10.96 -23.52 -10.99
CA HIS A 294 11.24 -23.46 -12.42
C HIS A 294 12.69 -23.84 -12.69
N LYS A 295 12.87 -24.77 -13.64
CA LYS A 295 14.16 -25.26 -14.11
C LYS A 295 14.37 -24.86 -15.56
N ASN A 296 15.56 -25.19 -16.09
CA ASN A 296 15.92 -24.97 -17.48
C ASN A 296 15.93 -23.49 -17.86
N ILE A 297 16.40 -22.63 -16.95
CA ILE A 297 16.66 -21.22 -17.24
C ILE A 297 18.12 -21.07 -17.65
N ASP A 298 18.41 -20.11 -18.51
CA ASP A 298 19.76 -19.79 -18.98
C ASP A 298 20.19 -18.38 -18.56
N GLY A 299 21.49 -18.13 -18.65
CA GLY A 299 22.07 -16.81 -18.40
C GLY A 299 23.53 -16.73 -18.79
N PHE A 300 23.95 -15.59 -19.34
CA PHE A 300 25.33 -15.29 -19.64
C PHE A 300 26.04 -14.77 -18.40
N ILE A 301 27.22 -15.30 -18.07
CA ILE A 301 28.05 -14.76 -16.98
C ILE A 301 28.52 -13.37 -17.41
N CYS A 302 28.17 -12.35 -16.62
CA CYS A 302 28.54 -10.98 -16.95
C CYS A 302 30.01 -10.71 -16.70
N GLU A 303 30.63 -10.03 -17.66
CA GLU A 303 31.93 -9.38 -17.50
C GLU A 303 31.73 -7.87 -17.31
N ALA A 304 32.73 -7.21 -16.72
CA ALA A 304 32.67 -5.78 -16.45
C ALA A 304 32.73 -4.94 -17.74
N SER A 305 32.09 -3.76 -17.74
CA SER A 305 32.14 -2.80 -18.86
C SER A 305 33.51 -2.17 -19.07
N SER A 306 34.37 -2.20 -18.05
CA SER A 306 35.74 -1.73 -18.11
C SER A 306 36.67 -2.77 -17.51
N ALA A 307 37.90 -2.84 -18.03
CA ALA A 307 38.90 -3.77 -17.54
C ALA A 307 39.21 -3.45 -16.06
N LEU A 308 38.78 -4.35 -15.19
CA LEU A 308 39.24 -4.44 -13.82
C LEU A 308 40.58 -5.20 -13.79
N SER A 309 41.26 -5.27 -12.64
CA SER A 309 42.44 -6.15 -12.51
C SER A 309 42.05 -7.61 -12.81
N GLU A 310 42.95 -8.45 -13.32
CA GLU A 310 42.65 -9.85 -13.73
C GLU A 310 41.89 -10.67 -12.67
N ASP A 311 42.09 -10.37 -11.37
CA ASP A 311 41.43 -11.06 -10.25
C ASP A 311 40.07 -10.46 -9.83
N GLN A 312 39.66 -9.34 -10.42
CA GLN A 312 38.44 -8.60 -10.09
C GLN A 312 37.45 -8.70 -11.25
N THR A 313 36.52 -9.64 -11.18
CA THR A 313 35.37 -9.71 -12.08
C THR A 313 34.10 -9.40 -11.29
N PRO A 314 32.97 -9.07 -11.94
CA PRO A 314 31.68 -8.95 -11.25
C PRO A 314 31.39 -10.17 -10.37
N SER A 315 31.71 -11.38 -10.87
CA SER A 315 31.54 -12.63 -10.14
C SER A 315 32.48 -12.75 -8.93
N SER A 316 33.76 -12.36 -9.03
CA SER A 316 34.69 -12.46 -7.90
C SER A 316 34.38 -11.44 -6.80
N ILE A 317 33.99 -10.23 -7.16
CA ILE A 317 33.53 -9.19 -6.22
C ILE A 317 32.27 -9.64 -5.48
N LEU A 318 31.26 -10.15 -6.20
CA LEU A 318 30.07 -10.69 -5.56
C LEU A 318 30.42 -11.91 -4.70
N SER A 319 31.30 -12.81 -5.14
CA SER A 319 31.71 -13.96 -4.33
C SER A 319 32.34 -13.53 -2.99
N LYS A 320 33.12 -12.44 -2.98
CA LYS A 320 33.62 -11.81 -1.75
C LYS A 320 32.47 -11.33 -0.87
N TYR A 321 31.49 -10.63 -1.42
CA TYR A 321 30.34 -10.10 -0.67
C TYR A 321 29.48 -11.20 -0.03
N PHE A 322 29.24 -12.30 -0.77
CA PHE A 322 28.42 -13.42 -0.29
C PHE A 322 29.19 -14.37 0.63
N GLY A 323 30.52 -14.41 0.54
CA GLY A 323 31.37 -15.35 1.27
C GLY A 323 31.41 -16.75 0.66
N TYR A 324 30.87 -16.93 -0.54
CA TYR A 324 30.90 -18.17 -1.31
C TYR A 324 30.77 -17.85 -2.81
N SER A 325 31.14 -18.82 -3.65
CA SER A 325 31.22 -18.63 -5.10
C SER A 325 29.85 -18.38 -5.74
N VAL A 326 29.73 -17.25 -6.44
CA VAL A 326 28.54 -16.85 -7.19
C VAL A 326 28.90 -16.25 -8.55
N HIS A 327 27.96 -16.27 -9.49
CA HIS A 327 28.03 -15.49 -10.73
C HIS A 327 26.94 -14.43 -10.79
N LEU A 328 27.28 -13.26 -11.34
CA LEU A 328 26.29 -12.36 -11.91
C LEU A 328 25.93 -12.88 -13.30
N VAL A 329 24.64 -13.05 -13.58
CA VAL A 329 24.17 -13.49 -14.88
C VAL A 329 23.21 -12.48 -15.50
N TYR A 330 23.40 -12.23 -16.80
CA TYR A 330 22.44 -11.55 -17.67
C TYR A 330 21.55 -12.60 -18.32
N LYS A 331 20.26 -12.28 -18.50
CA LYS A 331 19.29 -13.25 -18.98
C LYS A 331 19.64 -13.79 -20.37
N GLY A 332 19.63 -15.12 -20.49
CA GLY A 332 19.94 -15.82 -21.75
C GLY A 332 18.80 -15.80 -22.77
N PRO A 333 19.00 -16.38 -23.96
CA PRO A 333 18.04 -16.33 -25.06
C PRO A 333 16.77 -17.17 -24.84
N ARG A 334 16.78 -18.18 -23.96
CA ARG A 334 15.64 -19.08 -23.80
C ARG A 334 14.45 -18.35 -23.17
N PRO A 335 13.27 -18.30 -23.82
CA PRO A 335 12.09 -17.69 -23.21
C PRO A 335 11.71 -18.37 -21.90
N ARG A 336 11.26 -17.59 -20.92
CA ARG A 336 10.63 -18.13 -19.71
C ARG A 336 9.17 -17.71 -19.72
N ILE A 337 8.29 -18.69 -19.89
CA ILE A 337 6.86 -18.48 -20.01
C ILE A 337 6.24 -18.30 -18.61
N CYS A 338 5.28 -17.39 -18.50
CA CYS A 338 4.48 -17.20 -17.29
C CYS A 338 3.60 -18.42 -17.05
N ASP A 339 3.40 -18.79 -15.78
CA ASP A 339 2.40 -19.80 -15.47
C ASP A 339 1.00 -19.23 -15.79
N PRO A 340 0.15 -19.99 -16.50
CA PRO A 340 -1.21 -19.58 -16.77
C PRO A 340 -1.97 -19.40 -15.46
N THR A 341 -2.92 -18.47 -15.46
CA THR A 341 -3.83 -18.29 -14.33
C THR A 341 -5.17 -18.91 -14.67
N HIS A 342 -6.00 -19.16 -13.67
CA HIS A 342 -7.32 -19.73 -13.94
C HIS A 342 -8.17 -18.84 -14.85
N ASP A 343 -8.10 -17.51 -14.63
CA ASP A 343 -8.89 -16.55 -15.41
C ASP A 343 -8.23 -16.27 -16.78
N PHE A 344 -6.95 -16.63 -16.93
CA PHE A 344 -6.19 -16.55 -18.18
C PHE A 344 -5.47 -17.88 -18.46
N PRO A 345 -6.19 -18.97 -18.80
CA PRO A 345 -5.60 -20.30 -18.97
C PRO A 345 -4.74 -20.41 -20.25
N GLY A 346 -4.98 -19.54 -21.23
CA GLY A 346 -4.21 -19.42 -22.45
C GLY A 346 -3.17 -18.31 -22.41
N LEU A 347 -2.70 -17.93 -21.22
CA LEU A 347 -1.73 -16.86 -21.06
C LEU A 347 -0.44 -17.17 -21.83
N ASP A 348 -0.15 -16.36 -22.85
CA ASP A 348 1.07 -16.43 -23.63
C ASP A 348 1.89 -15.17 -23.35
N ALA A 349 2.67 -15.21 -22.27
CA ALA A 349 3.51 -14.11 -21.84
C ALA A 349 4.86 -14.64 -21.37
N SER A 350 5.91 -13.88 -21.64
CA SER A 350 7.26 -14.24 -21.22
C SER A 350 7.80 -13.27 -20.16
N ILE A 351 8.75 -13.73 -19.37
CA ILE A 351 9.42 -12.98 -18.30
C ILE A 351 10.92 -13.21 -18.34
N TRP A 352 11.64 -12.28 -17.73
CA TRP A 352 13.05 -12.43 -17.38
C TRP A 352 13.18 -13.20 -16.06
N TYR A 353 13.91 -12.66 -15.08
CA TYR A 353 14.08 -13.25 -13.76
C TYR A 353 13.02 -12.78 -12.74
N GLN A 354 11.85 -12.26 -13.16
CA GLN A 354 10.67 -12.05 -12.31
C GLN A 354 10.28 -13.31 -11.52
N ASP A 355 9.48 -13.21 -10.47
CA ASP A 355 9.01 -14.43 -9.78
C ASP A 355 7.92 -15.14 -10.61
N GLY A 356 6.92 -14.41 -11.11
CA GLY A 356 5.81 -15.01 -11.87
C GLY A 356 5.25 -14.18 -13.03
N TYR A 357 5.25 -12.85 -12.94
CA TYR A 357 4.66 -11.99 -13.98
C TYR A 357 5.51 -10.71 -14.21
N PRO A 358 5.44 -10.12 -15.42
CA PRO A 358 6.15 -8.91 -15.84
C PRO A 358 6.06 -7.71 -14.90
N LEU A 359 4.85 -7.37 -14.44
CA LEU A 359 4.59 -6.19 -13.63
C LEU A 359 3.90 -6.54 -12.32
N LEU A 360 4.29 -5.83 -11.26
CA LEU A 360 3.56 -5.80 -9.99
C LEU A 360 3.06 -4.37 -9.72
N LEU A 361 1.76 -4.22 -9.57
CA LEU A 361 1.09 -2.98 -9.22
C LEU A 361 0.69 -3.00 -7.74
N LEU A 362 0.82 -1.86 -7.07
CA LEU A 362 0.50 -1.73 -5.66
C LEU A 362 0.20 -0.29 -5.26
N SER A 363 -0.88 -0.06 -4.54
CA SER A 363 -1.21 1.28 -4.03
C SER A 363 -0.52 1.61 -2.70
N GLU A 364 -0.20 2.89 -2.50
CA GLU A 364 0.29 3.43 -1.23
C GLU A 364 -0.74 3.23 -0.11
N GLU A 365 -2.02 3.34 -0.45
CA GLU A 365 -3.14 3.19 0.46
C GLU A 365 -3.29 1.76 0.97
N SER A 366 -3.06 0.74 0.13
CA SER A 366 -2.97 -0.66 0.54
C SER A 366 -1.85 -0.89 1.55
N VAL A 367 -0.68 -0.28 1.33
CA VAL A 367 0.46 -0.36 2.26
C VAL A 367 0.13 0.33 3.58
N LYS A 368 -0.49 1.52 3.51
CA LYS A 368 -0.88 2.26 4.72
C LYS A 368 -1.92 1.52 5.53
N ALA A 369 -2.88 0.86 4.89
CA ALA A 369 -3.85 0.01 5.56
C ALA A 369 -3.16 -1.18 6.26
N ALA A 370 -2.18 -1.82 5.62
CA ALA A 370 -1.40 -2.89 6.23
C ALA A 370 -0.52 -2.40 7.40
N GLU A 371 0.00 -1.17 7.33
CA GLU A 371 0.73 -0.53 8.43
C GLU A 371 -0.18 -0.28 9.63
N VAL A 372 -1.37 0.31 9.41
CA VAL A 372 -2.36 0.55 10.47
C VAL A 372 -2.75 -0.76 11.14
N GLU A 373 -2.95 -1.82 10.35
CA GLU A 373 -3.22 -3.16 10.89
C GLU A 373 -2.03 -3.70 11.69
N THR A 374 -0.80 -3.49 11.22
CA THR A 374 0.44 -3.91 11.92
C THR A 374 0.51 -3.31 13.33
N ARG A 375 0.16 -2.03 13.50
CA ARG A 375 0.20 -1.33 14.79
C ARG A 375 -0.70 -1.99 15.84
N LYS A 376 -1.80 -2.63 15.44
CA LYS A 376 -2.72 -3.35 16.35
C LYS A 376 -2.11 -4.58 16.99
N TYR A 377 -1.07 -5.15 16.37
CA TYR A 377 -0.42 -6.37 16.85
C TYR A 377 0.90 -6.10 17.57
N VAL A 378 1.31 -4.84 17.79
CA VAL A 378 2.54 -4.54 18.52
C VAL A 378 2.53 -5.21 19.90
N GLY A 379 3.63 -5.90 20.23
CA GLY A 379 3.78 -6.60 21.50
C GLY A 379 3.08 -7.97 21.54
N VAL A 380 2.32 -8.34 20.51
CA VAL A 380 1.70 -9.65 20.37
C VAL A 380 2.13 -10.32 19.07
N GLN A 381 2.07 -11.66 19.01
CA GLN A 381 2.35 -12.45 17.80
C GLN A 381 3.75 -12.25 17.17
N GLY A 382 4.69 -11.68 17.93
CA GLY A 382 6.06 -11.43 17.51
C GLY A 382 6.26 -10.13 16.72
N VAL A 383 5.29 -9.21 16.72
CA VAL A 383 5.47 -7.86 16.18
C VAL A 383 6.20 -7.01 17.22
N GLU A 384 7.40 -6.57 16.86
CA GLU A 384 8.32 -5.83 17.73
C GLU A 384 7.83 -4.40 18.04
N ALA A 385 8.27 -3.84 19.18
CA ALA A 385 7.90 -2.50 19.64
C ALA A 385 8.29 -1.37 18.69
N LYS A 386 9.30 -1.57 17.83
CA LYS A 386 9.70 -0.59 16.80
C LYS A 386 8.53 -0.21 15.87
N TRP A 387 7.62 -1.13 15.59
CA TRP A 387 6.46 -0.93 14.73
C TRP A 387 5.39 0.00 15.32
N VAL A 388 5.59 0.55 16.53
CA VAL A 388 4.80 1.71 17.01
C VAL A 388 5.09 2.95 16.15
N ASN A 389 6.36 3.13 15.78
CA ASN A 389 6.86 4.34 15.14
C ASN A 389 7.42 4.09 13.73
N ASP A 390 7.88 2.87 13.42
CA ASP A 390 8.41 2.52 12.11
C ASP A 390 7.30 2.46 11.05
N ASP A 391 7.58 3.04 9.88
CA ASP A 391 6.70 2.97 8.72
C ASP A 391 6.88 1.65 7.95
N LEU A 392 5.78 1.15 7.39
CA LEU A 392 5.83 -0.02 6.50
C LEU A 392 6.14 0.46 5.07
N VAL A 393 7.42 0.46 4.71
CA VAL A 393 7.86 0.96 3.41
C VAL A 393 7.45 0.03 2.24
N ILE A 394 6.91 0.63 1.17
CA ILE A 394 6.33 -0.06 0.02
C ILE A 394 7.36 -0.88 -0.78
N GLU A 395 8.62 -0.47 -0.77
CA GLU A 395 9.73 -1.11 -1.45
C GLU A 395 9.97 -2.55 -0.97
N ARG A 396 9.53 -2.91 0.25
CA ARG A 396 9.58 -4.30 0.75
C ARG A 396 8.73 -5.24 -0.07
N PHE A 397 7.68 -4.73 -0.72
CA PHE A 397 6.81 -5.49 -1.59
C PHE A 397 7.33 -5.60 -3.02
N ARG A 398 8.36 -4.83 -3.37
CA ARG A 398 9.01 -4.80 -4.68
C ARG A 398 8.05 -4.61 -5.86
N PRO A 399 7.06 -3.69 -5.79
CA PRO A 399 6.25 -3.37 -6.95
C PRO A 399 7.08 -2.70 -8.04
N ASN A 400 6.49 -2.60 -9.23
CA ASN A 400 7.01 -1.89 -10.38
C ASN A 400 6.27 -0.57 -10.58
N ILE A 401 4.95 -0.58 -10.51
CA ILE A 401 4.11 0.61 -10.63
C ILE A 401 3.39 0.83 -9.30
N ILE A 402 3.63 1.99 -8.70
CA ILE A 402 3.04 2.38 -7.43
C ILE A 402 1.96 3.42 -7.71
N LEU A 403 0.81 3.24 -7.08
CA LEU A 403 -0.39 4.01 -7.32
C LEU A 403 -0.78 4.80 -6.07
N SER A 404 -1.45 5.94 -6.29
CA SER A 404 -1.98 6.81 -5.23
C SER A 404 -3.28 7.47 -5.69
N GLY A 405 -4.10 7.94 -4.75
CA GLY A 405 -5.38 8.59 -4.98
C GLY A 405 -6.59 7.66 -4.99
N GLY A 406 -6.41 6.39 -4.61
CA GLY A 406 -7.47 5.37 -4.58
C GLY A 406 -7.81 4.88 -3.17
N ASN A 407 -8.90 4.12 -3.04
CA ASN A 407 -9.21 3.42 -1.80
C ASN A 407 -8.23 2.25 -1.56
N PRO A 408 -7.88 1.91 -0.31
CA PRO A 408 -7.05 0.73 -0.03
C PRO A 408 -7.60 -0.54 -0.69
N PHE A 409 -6.71 -1.28 -1.34
CA PHE A 409 -6.98 -2.54 -2.02
C PHE A 409 -7.94 -2.44 -3.22
N VAL A 410 -8.20 -1.24 -3.74
CA VAL A 410 -9.03 -1.07 -4.94
C VAL A 410 -8.45 -1.84 -6.14
N GLU A 411 -7.13 -2.00 -6.19
CA GLU A 411 -6.44 -2.77 -7.23
C GLU A 411 -6.84 -4.25 -7.29
N ASP A 412 -7.39 -4.80 -6.20
CA ASP A 412 -7.88 -6.18 -6.17
C ASP A 412 -9.11 -6.41 -7.04
N GLN A 413 -9.78 -5.36 -7.51
CA GLN A 413 -11.00 -5.49 -8.30
C GLN A 413 -10.76 -5.35 -9.79
N TRP A 414 -9.55 -4.98 -10.21
CA TRP A 414 -9.27 -4.68 -11.61
C TRP A 414 -9.04 -5.95 -12.43
N GLU A 415 -9.58 -5.93 -13.65
CA GLU A 415 -9.29 -6.88 -14.71
C GLU A 415 -8.50 -6.19 -15.83
N GLU A 416 -8.87 -4.97 -16.19
CA GLU A 416 -8.20 -4.20 -17.24
C GLU A 416 -8.12 -2.72 -16.83
N ILE A 417 -6.93 -2.14 -16.99
CA ILE A 417 -6.66 -0.73 -16.75
C ILE A 417 -5.88 -0.12 -17.91
N LEU A 418 -6.01 1.20 -18.06
CA LEU A 418 -5.23 2.02 -18.99
C LEU A 418 -4.52 3.11 -18.21
N ILE A 419 -3.20 3.23 -18.37
CA ILE A 419 -2.41 4.32 -17.80
C ILE A 419 -2.04 5.30 -18.90
N ASN A 420 -2.40 6.58 -18.76
CA ASN A 420 -2.04 7.61 -19.74
C ASN A 420 -1.96 9.02 -19.11
N SER A 421 -1.52 9.98 -19.91
CA SER A 421 -1.38 11.38 -19.46
C SER A 421 -2.72 12.13 -19.30
N ALA A 422 -3.84 11.60 -19.79
CA ALA A 422 -5.14 12.27 -19.74
C ALA A 422 -5.86 12.01 -18.41
N CYS A 423 -6.32 13.07 -17.73
CA CYS A 423 -7.07 12.94 -16.47
C CYS A 423 -8.45 12.31 -16.66
N GLU A 424 -9.00 12.39 -17.87
CA GLU A 424 -10.29 11.79 -18.23
C GLU A 424 -10.07 10.81 -19.38
N ASP A 425 -10.89 9.77 -19.44
CA ASP A 425 -10.83 8.75 -20.47
C ASP A 425 -11.27 9.33 -21.83
N SER A 426 -10.30 9.85 -22.58
CA SER A 426 -10.51 10.46 -23.89
C SER A 426 -10.28 9.50 -25.05
N GLY A 427 -10.05 8.20 -24.77
CA GLY A 427 -9.60 7.22 -25.77
C GLY A 427 -8.17 7.45 -26.26
N ALA A 428 -7.36 8.19 -25.49
CA ALA A 428 -5.95 8.42 -25.80
C ALA A 428 -5.10 7.15 -25.58
N ASP A 429 -4.11 6.96 -26.44
CA ASP A 429 -3.11 5.90 -26.34
C ASP A 429 -2.40 5.94 -24.97
N GLY A 430 -2.06 4.77 -24.46
CA GLY A 430 -1.42 4.60 -23.18
C GLY A 430 -1.09 3.14 -22.88
N MET A 431 -0.57 2.89 -21.68
CA MET A 431 -0.21 1.56 -21.23
C MET A 431 -1.47 0.79 -20.83
N SER A 432 -1.97 -0.05 -21.73
CA SER A 432 -3.02 -1.03 -21.40
C SER A 432 -2.42 -2.19 -20.61
N ILE A 433 -3.02 -2.49 -19.46
CA ILE A 433 -2.58 -3.55 -18.55
C ILE A 433 -3.75 -4.50 -18.26
N SER A 434 -3.57 -5.77 -18.58
CA SER A 434 -4.43 -6.85 -18.10
C SER A 434 -3.95 -7.32 -16.73
N VAL A 435 -4.82 -7.31 -15.73
CA VAL A 435 -4.54 -7.75 -14.37
C VAL A 435 -4.86 -9.24 -14.26
N VAL A 436 -3.81 -10.06 -14.16
CA VAL A 436 -3.92 -11.52 -14.37
C VAL A 436 -3.93 -12.33 -13.08
N SER A 437 -3.42 -11.78 -11.98
CA SER A 437 -3.27 -12.52 -10.72
C SER A 437 -3.14 -11.59 -9.51
N LYS A 438 -3.57 -12.05 -8.33
CA LYS A 438 -3.25 -11.39 -7.05
C LYS A 438 -1.85 -11.79 -6.60
N CYS A 439 -1.07 -10.82 -6.13
CA CYS A 439 0.31 -11.09 -5.75
C CYS A 439 0.40 -11.73 -4.36
N ALA A 440 0.62 -13.05 -4.33
CA ALA A 440 0.84 -13.79 -3.11
C ALA A 440 2.16 -13.39 -2.44
N ARG A 441 2.11 -13.06 -1.15
CA ARG A 441 3.29 -12.58 -0.43
C ARG A 441 4.11 -13.73 0.13
N CYS A 442 5.42 -13.62 -0.04
CA CYS A 442 6.41 -14.60 0.40
C CYS A 442 7.38 -13.99 1.43
N LEU A 443 8.30 -14.81 1.96
CA LEU A 443 9.31 -14.40 2.94
C LEU A 443 10.20 -13.22 2.50
N ALA A 444 10.29 -12.93 1.20
CA ALA A 444 11.11 -11.81 0.71
C ALA A 444 10.63 -10.45 1.24
N CYS A 445 9.32 -10.27 1.47
CA CYS A 445 8.81 -9.01 2.02
C CYS A 445 9.15 -8.82 3.51
N LEU A 446 9.65 -9.86 4.20
CA LEU A 446 10.16 -9.74 5.57
C LEU A 446 11.52 -9.06 5.62
N THR A 447 12.30 -9.06 4.53
CA THR A 447 13.57 -8.35 4.48
C THR A 447 13.32 -6.85 4.31
N GLY A 448 13.68 -6.06 5.33
CA GLY A 448 13.61 -4.60 5.26
C GLY A 448 14.70 -4.01 4.39
N LEU A 449 14.68 -2.69 4.23
CA LEU A 449 15.66 -1.93 3.44
C LEU A 449 17.07 -1.92 4.07
N VAL A 450 17.22 -2.37 5.31
CA VAL A 450 18.52 -2.49 5.99
C VAL A 450 19.10 -3.91 5.88
N GLY A 451 18.50 -4.80 5.08
CA GLY A 451 18.99 -6.17 4.91
C GLY A 451 18.74 -7.07 6.12
N VAL A 452 17.94 -6.62 7.09
CA VAL A 452 17.53 -7.41 8.26
C VAL A 452 16.12 -7.93 8.05
N ARG A 453 15.93 -9.22 8.38
CA ARG A 453 14.63 -9.87 8.32
C ARG A 453 13.82 -9.57 9.57
N ASP A 454 12.60 -9.09 9.37
CA ASP A 454 11.60 -9.03 10.43
C ASP A 454 10.93 -10.40 10.61
N LYS A 455 10.68 -10.81 11.85
CA LYS A 455 10.11 -12.13 12.16
C LYS A 455 8.60 -12.22 11.92
N ALA A 456 7.91 -11.10 11.84
CA ALA A 456 6.45 -11.05 11.76
C ALA A 456 5.93 -10.15 10.63
N VAL A 457 6.49 -8.95 10.46
CA VAL A 457 5.92 -7.91 9.60
C VAL A 457 6.58 -7.94 8.21
N PRO A 458 5.81 -7.90 7.11
CA PRO A 458 4.36 -7.76 7.08
C PRO A 458 3.61 -9.10 7.06
N PHE A 459 4.30 -10.21 6.81
CA PHE A 459 3.67 -11.48 6.44
C PHE A 459 2.63 -12.00 7.46
N LYS A 460 2.97 -12.10 8.75
CA LYS A 460 2.05 -12.62 9.78
C LYS A 460 0.83 -11.72 9.97
N VAL A 461 1.01 -10.41 9.82
CA VAL A 461 -0.09 -9.43 9.91
C VAL A 461 -0.99 -9.55 8.70
N LEU A 462 -0.43 -9.58 7.49
CA LEU A 462 -1.19 -9.78 6.25
C LEU A 462 -2.00 -11.08 6.29
N MET A 463 -1.46 -12.16 6.86
CA MET A 463 -2.21 -13.42 7.04
C MET A 463 -3.49 -13.30 7.89
N LYS A 464 -3.69 -12.21 8.64
CA LYS A 464 -4.90 -11.99 9.46
C LYS A 464 -6.07 -11.42 8.68
N PHE A 465 -5.81 -10.63 7.66
CA PHE A 465 -6.86 -9.85 6.97
C PHE A 465 -6.74 -9.87 5.44
N ARG A 466 -5.63 -10.39 4.92
CA ARG A 466 -5.35 -10.53 3.48
C ARG A 466 -5.18 -11.98 3.03
N SER A 467 -5.41 -12.93 3.93
CA SER A 467 -5.55 -14.34 3.55
C SER A 467 -6.84 -14.56 2.77
N LYS A 468 -6.84 -15.46 1.78
CA LYS A 468 -8.02 -15.82 0.96
C LYS A 468 -8.58 -14.70 0.08
N VAL A 469 -7.84 -13.60 -0.11
CA VAL A 469 -8.19 -12.56 -1.11
C VAL A 469 -8.25 -13.18 -2.50
N ASP A 470 -7.30 -14.07 -2.79
CA ASP A 470 -7.47 -15.04 -3.86
C ASP A 470 -8.06 -16.32 -3.24
N PRO A 471 -9.30 -16.72 -3.60
CA PRO A 471 -9.96 -17.91 -3.05
C PRO A 471 -9.15 -19.21 -3.27
N ARG A 472 -8.25 -19.21 -4.25
CA ARG A 472 -7.42 -20.34 -4.66
C ARG A 472 -6.15 -20.42 -3.81
N LEU A 473 -5.67 -19.30 -3.29
CA LEU A 473 -4.49 -19.20 -2.43
C LEU A 473 -4.85 -19.24 -0.94
N LYS A 474 -5.54 -20.29 -0.51
CA LYS A 474 -6.14 -20.41 0.84
C LYS A 474 -5.15 -20.21 2.01
N ASN A 475 -3.86 -20.47 1.79
CA ASN A 475 -2.80 -20.41 2.80
C ASN A 475 -1.79 -19.28 2.59
N GLN A 476 -2.08 -18.32 1.70
CA GLN A 476 -1.21 -17.17 1.44
C GLN A 476 -2.00 -15.87 1.57
N ALA A 477 -1.29 -14.81 1.94
CA ALA A 477 -1.84 -13.47 1.95
C ALA A 477 -1.48 -12.74 0.67
N CYS A 478 -2.42 -11.96 0.12
CA CYS A 478 -2.21 -11.22 -1.13
C CYS A 478 -2.00 -9.72 -0.87
N MET A 479 -1.07 -9.12 -1.62
CA MET A 479 -0.78 -7.69 -1.54
C MET A 479 -0.21 -7.19 -2.87
N GLY A 480 -0.96 -6.29 -3.53
CA GLY A 480 -0.74 -5.89 -4.91
C GLY A 480 -1.27 -6.90 -5.93
N VAL A 481 -1.26 -6.50 -7.20
CA VAL A 481 -1.75 -7.30 -8.32
C VAL A 481 -0.69 -7.40 -9.43
N ASN A 482 -0.65 -8.55 -10.08
CA ASN A 482 0.25 -8.82 -11.19
C ASN A 482 -0.41 -8.44 -12.51
N GLY A 483 0.31 -7.74 -13.38
CA GLY A 483 -0.19 -7.24 -14.65
C GLY A 483 0.69 -7.59 -15.84
N LEU A 484 0.08 -7.56 -17.02
CA LEU A 484 0.72 -7.69 -18.34
C LEU A 484 0.44 -6.46 -19.17
N ALA A 485 1.50 -5.85 -19.71
CA ALA A 485 1.35 -4.81 -20.72
C ALA A 485 1.08 -5.47 -22.09
N ALA A 486 0.13 -4.93 -22.85
CA ALA A 486 -0.20 -5.47 -24.17
C ALA A 486 0.83 -5.09 -25.26
N GLU A 487 1.44 -3.91 -25.11
CA GLU A 487 2.28 -3.29 -26.14
C GLU A 487 3.58 -2.76 -25.54
N GLU A 488 4.42 -2.16 -26.39
CA GLU A 488 5.59 -1.40 -25.95
C GLU A 488 5.24 0.08 -25.81
N GLY A 489 5.90 0.77 -24.89
CA GLY A 489 5.68 2.20 -24.70
C GLY A 489 6.49 2.79 -23.55
N VAL A 490 6.06 3.94 -23.04
CA VAL A 490 6.67 4.64 -21.91
C VAL A 490 5.59 4.95 -20.89
N VAL A 491 5.83 4.59 -19.64
CA VAL A 491 4.98 4.99 -18.51
C VAL A 491 5.70 6.04 -17.67
N LYS A 492 4.98 7.05 -17.18
CA LYS A 492 5.54 8.16 -16.42
C LYS A 492 4.85 8.34 -15.07
N VAL A 493 5.60 8.85 -14.09
CA VAL A 493 5.04 9.32 -12.82
C VAL A 493 4.10 10.50 -13.10
N GLY A 494 2.95 10.48 -12.45
CA GLY A 494 1.87 11.47 -12.61
C GLY A 494 0.81 11.10 -13.64
N GLU A 495 0.99 10.02 -14.42
CA GLU A 495 -0.04 9.53 -15.33
C GLU A 495 -1.23 8.93 -14.59
N TRP A 496 -2.41 9.10 -15.16
CA TRP A 496 -3.69 8.70 -14.59
C TRP A 496 -4.02 7.26 -14.91
N VAL A 497 -4.68 6.57 -13.98
CA VAL A 497 -5.14 5.20 -14.14
C VAL A 497 -6.64 5.19 -14.40
N HIS A 498 -7.03 4.71 -15.58
CA HIS A 498 -8.41 4.51 -15.99
C HIS A 498 -8.77 3.03 -15.88
N VAL A 499 -9.71 2.70 -15.00
CA VAL A 499 -10.18 1.32 -14.87
C VAL A 499 -11.20 1.03 -15.97
N LYS A 500 -10.83 0.13 -16.89
CA LYS A 500 -11.63 -0.24 -18.06
C LYS A 500 -12.59 -1.37 -17.74
N LYS A 501 -12.13 -2.33 -16.93
CA LYS A 501 -12.92 -3.50 -16.55
C LYS A 501 -12.61 -3.94 -15.13
N LEU A 502 -13.66 -4.28 -14.39
CA LEU A 502 -13.56 -4.94 -13.09
C LEU A 502 -13.72 -6.44 -13.25
N LEU A 503 -13.06 -7.21 -12.38
CA LEU A 503 -13.29 -8.64 -12.25
C LEU A 503 -14.78 -8.88 -11.94
N SER A 504 -15.37 -9.82 -12.65
CA SER A 504 -16.71 -10.31 -12.30
C SER A 504 -16.70 -10.82 -10.86
N PRO A 505 -17.74 -10.53 -10.05
CA PRO A 505 -17.89 -11.20 -8.77
C PRO A 505 -17.90 -12.73 -9.01
N PRO A 506 -17.30 -13.53 -8.13
CA PRO A 506 -17.38 -14.97 -8.26
C PRO A 506 -18.85 -15.37 -8.33
N GLU A 507 -19.21 -16.16 -9.34
CA GLU A 507 -20.52 -16.82 -9.36
C GLU A 507 -20.61 -17.66 -8.08
N ASP A 508 -21.65 -17.43 -7.28
CA ASP A 508 -21.90 -18.23 -6.09
C ASP A 508 -22.02 -19.70 -6.55
N GLU A 509 -21.03 -20.53 -6.22
CA GLU A 509 -21.16 -21.98 -6.37
C GLU A 509 -22.28 -22.44 -5.44
N GLU A 510 -23.45 -22.79 -6.01
CA GLU A 510 -24.64 -23.35 -5.34
C GLU A 510 -24.34 -24.56 -4.44
#